data_AF-A0A920TDZ6-F1
#
_entry.id   AF-A0A920TDZ6-F1
#
_cell.length_a   1.000
_cell.length_b   1.000
_cell.length_c   1.000
_cell.angle_alpha   90.00
_cell.angle_beta   90.00
_cell.angle_gamma   90.00
#
_symmetry.space_group_name_H-M   'P 1'
#
loop_
_entity.id
_entity.type
_entity.pdbx_description
1 polymer ?
#
loop_
_entity_poly.entity_id
_entity_poly.type
_entity_poly.pdbx_seq_one_letter_code
_entity_poly.pdbx_strand_id
1 'polypeptide(L)'
;MRERQKHGPFQWRTVPVDSSKIGVLANQSRPQIKQFFVQPTNGASENDFEIKLYILRRVIEKAIAEAIPSELEEDFYICSLSSNKIVYKGLVMAHQLEDFYKDLGDTNFQSSFSLVHSRFSTNTLGTWKLAHPYRFAYTMGKLTPTAET
;
A
#
# COMPACT_ATOMS: atom_id res chain seq x y z
N MET A 1 -33.03 -6.35 14.88
CA MET A 1 -32.64 -6.47 13.45
C MET A 1 -31.85 -5.21 13.11
N ARG A 2 -30.53 -5.30 12.88
CA ARG A 2 -29.72 -4.13 12.51
C ARG A 2 -29.82 -3.94 11.00
N GLU A 3 -30.32 -2.78 10.61
CA GLU A 3 -30.46 -2.31 9.25
C GLU A 3 -29.09 -2.37 8.55
N ARG A 4 -28.94 -3.17 7.48
CA ARG A 4 -27.71 -3.17 6.68
C ARG A 4 -27.66 -1.84 5.93
N GLN A 5 -26.80 -0.93 6.34
CA GLN A 5 -26.44 0.24 5.54
C GLN A 5 -26.05 -0.24 4.13
N LYS A 6 -26.80 0.20 3.11
CA LYS A 6 -26.45 0.04 1.70
C LYS A 6 -25.24 0.93 1.43
N HIS A 7 -24.05 0.35 1.52
CA HIS A 7 -22.83 1.00 1.06
C HIS A 7 -22.85 1.04 -0.47
N GLY A 8 -22.35 2.13 -1.06
CA GLY A 8 -22.16 2.21 -2.51
C GLY A 8 -21.18 1.14 -3.03
N PRO A 9 -21.02 0.98 -4.35
CA PRO A 9 -20.16 -0.07 -4.93
C PRO A 9 -18.67 0.08 -4.54
N PHE A 10 -18.28 1.22 -3.99
CA PHE A 10 -16.96 1.49 -3.46
C PHE A 10 -17.02 2.48 -2.29
N GLN A 11 -15.97 2.48 -1.45
CA GLN A 11 -15.82 3.38 -0.31
C GLN A 11 -14.35 3.72 -0.06
N TRP A 12 -14.10 4.92 0.46
CA TRP A 12 -12.79 5.34 0.95
C TRP A 12 -12.74 5.31 2.48
N ARG A 13 -11.61 4.87 3.03
CA ARG A 13 -11.28 4.94 4.45
C ARG A 13 -9.93 5.61 4.62
N THR A 14 -9.87 6.65 5.43
CA THR A 14 -8.59 7.20 5.90
C THR A 14 -7.96 6.22 6.88
N VAL A 15 -6.71 5.82 6.64
CA VAL A 15 -6.02 4.89 7.54
C VAL A 15 -5.67 5.60 8.84
N PRO A 16 -6.04 5.06 10.01
CA PRO A 16 -5.72 5.67 11.28
C PRO A 16 -4.22 5.53 11.56
N VAL A 17 -3.54 6.67 11.66
CA VAL A 17 -2.10 6.75 11.88
C VAL A 17 -1.75 7.67 13.04
N ASP A 18 -0.64 7.40 13.73
CA ASP A 18 -0.06 8.29 14.73
C ASP A 18 1.28 8.87 14.21
N SER A 19 1.23 10.09 13.65
CA SER A 19 2.41 10.76 13.11
C SER A 19 3.48 11.13 14.17
N SER A 20 3.15 11.08 15.47
CA SER A 20 4.14 11.34 16.52
C SER A 20 5.15 10.20 16.69
N LYS A 21 4.87 9.03 16.09
CA LYS A 21 5.63 7.78 16.25
C LYS A 21 6.71 7.58 15.19
N ILE A 22 6.88 8.52 14.27
CA ILE A 22 7.84 8.45 13.17
C ILE A 22 8.75 9.67 13.16
N GLY A 23 9.91 9.56 12.49
CA GLY A 23 10.86 10.67 12.40
C GLY A 23 10.29 11.90 11.67
N VAL A 24 10.77 13.10 12.03
CA VAL A 24 10.30 14.38 11.47
C VAL A 24 10.38 14.41 9.94
N LEU A 25 11.51 13.99 9.36
CA LEU A 25 11.71 13.96 7.91
C LEU A 25 10.76 12.97 7.19
N ALA A 26 10.48 11.83 7.83
CA ALA A 26 9.51 10.87 7.30
C ALA A 26 8.10 11.47 7.33
N ASN A 27 7.74 12.18 8.40
CA ASN A 27 6.43 12.81 8.53
C ASN A 27 6.23 13.98 7.57
N GLN A 28 7.29 14.75 7.27
CA GLN A 28 7.25 15.85 6.29
C GLN A 28 6.95 15.36 4.87
N SER A 29 7.47 14.19 4.50
CA SER A 29 7.25 13.56 3.18
C SER A 29 6.10 12.54 3.17
N ARG A 30 5.33 12.44 4.27
CA ARG A 30 4.30 11.40 4.42
C ARG A 30 3.10 11.67 3.50
N PRO A 31 2.69 10.68 2.69
CA PRO A 31 1.48 10.83 1.87
C PRO A 31 0.21 10.78 2.73
N GLN A 32 -0.91 11.22 2.17
CA GLN A 32 -2.20 10.82 2.72
C GLN A 32 -2.44 9.33 2.45
N ILE A 33 -2.59 8.55 3.52
CA ILE A 33 -2.76 7.10 3.41
C ILE A 33 -4.25 6.77 3.48
N LYS A 34 -4.78 6.24 2.37
CA LYS A 34 -6.20 5.87 2.23
C LYS A 34 -6.34 4.45 1.74
N GLN A 35 -7.39 3.77 2.20
CA GLN A 35 -7.86 2.48 1.69
C GLN A 35 -9.06 2.70 0.79
N PHE A 36 -9.08 1.96 -0.31
CA PHE A 36 -10.17 1.91 -1.26
C PHE A 36 -10.82 0.54 -1.20
N PHE A 37 -12.07 0.51 -0.74
CA PHE A 37 -12.88 -0.70 -0.69
C PHE A 37 -13.74 -0.78 -1.93
N VAL A 38 -13.77 -1.94 -2.56
CA VAL A 38 -14.61 -2.25 -3.72
C VAL A 38 -15.26 -3.60 -3.52
N GLN A 39 -16.52 -3.70 -3.94
CA GLN A 39 -17.24 -4.95 -3.89
C GLN A 39 -17.19 -5.64 -5.27
N PRO A 40 -17.00 -6.98 -5.33
CA PRO A 40 -17.18 -7.70 -6.57
C PRO A 40 -18.64 -7.59 -7.05
N THR A 41 -18.83 -7.44 -8.36
CA THR A 41 -20.14 -7.60 -9.00
C THR A 41 -20.58 -9.07 -8.92
N ASN A 42 -21.88 -9.31 -8.72
CA ASN A 42 -22.45 -10.64 -8.46
C ASN A 42 -21.85 -11.76 -9.33
N GLY A 43 -21.29 -12.78 -8.68
CA GLY A 43 -20.88 -14.05 -9.31
C GLY A 43 -19.41 -14.16 -9.73
N ALA A 44 -18.56 -13.16 -9.47
CA ALA A 44 -17.12 -13.31 -9.74
C ALA A 44 -16.48 -14.32 -8.77
N SER A 45 -15.68 -15.24 -9.30
CA SER A 45 -14.79 -16.06 -8.46
C SER A 45 -13.73 -15.18 -7.79
N GLU A 46 -13.12 -15.65 -6.71
CA GLU A 46 -12.02 -14.92 -6.05
C GLU A 46 -10.87 -14.64 -7.02
N ASN A 47 -10.52 -15.60 -7.88
CA ASN A 47 -9.46 -15.44 -8.86
C ASN A 47 -9.82 -14.39 -9.94
N ASP A 48 -11.05 -14.42 -10.44
CA ASP A 48 -11.51 -13.40 -11.40
C ASP A 48 -11.52 -12.01 -10.75
N PHE A 49 -11.84 -11.93 -9.46
CA PHE A 49 -11.82 -10.68 -8.73
C PHE A 49 -10.39 -10.16 -8.56
N GLU A 50 -9.42 -11.00 -8.20
CA GLU A 50 -8.01 -10.61 -8.14
C GLU A 50 -7.50 -10.10 -9.49
N ILE A 51 -7.84 -10.75 -10.60
CA ILE A 51 -7.48 -10.29 -11.95
C ILE A 51 -8.10 -8.93 -12.24
N LYS A 52 -9.38 -8.73 -11.91
CA LYS A 52 -10.06 -7.44 -12.08
C LYS A 52 -9.42 -6.34 -11.23
N LEU A 53 -9.04 -6.62 -9.99
CA LEU A 53 -8.33 -5.69 -9.11
C LEU A 53 -6.95 -5.32 -9.67
N TYR A 54 -6.23 -6.30 -10.24
CA TYR A 54 -4.97 -6.04 -10.95
C TYR A 54 -5.18 -5.10 -12.13
N ILE A 55 -6.17 -5.36 -13.00
CA ILE A 55 -6.49 -4.51 -14.16
C ILE A 55 -6.88 -3.11 -13.68
N LEU A 56 -7.78 -3.02 -12.69
CA LEU A 56 -8.23 -1.76 -12.11
C LEU A 56 -7.05 -0.92 -11.61
N ARG A 57 -6.11 -1.52 -10.88
CA ARG A 57 -4.89 -0.84 -10.43
C ARG A 57 -4.10 -0.27 -11.61
N ARG A 58 -3.90 -1.04 -12.67
CA ARG A 58 -3.14 -0.59 -13.86
C ARG A 58 -3.85 0.54 -14.60
N VAL A 59 -5.18 0.47 -14.70
CA VAL A 59 -5.99 1.55 -15.29
C VAL A 59 -5.89 2.83 -14.46
N ILE A 60 -6.00 2.73 -13.13
CA ILE A 60 -5.84 3.89 -12.24
C ILE A 60 -4.42 4.47 -12.34
N GLU A 61 -3.39 3.64 -12.26
CA GLU A 61 -1.99 4.08 -12.40
C GLU A 61 -1.76 4.82 -13.72
N LYS A 62 -2.29 4.30 -14.83
CA LYS A 62 -2.19 4.95 -16.15
C LYS A 62 -2.96 6.26 -16.20
N ALA A 63 -4.22 6.28 -15.73
CA ALA A 63 -5.05 7.48 -15.75
C ALA A 63 -4.44 8.60 -14.90
N ILE A 64 -3.83 8.27 -13.77
CA ILE A 64 -3.10 9.25 -12.96
C ILE A 64 -1.89 9.78 -13.74
N ALA A 65 -1.04 8.92 -14.29
CA ALA A 65 0.14 9.36 -15.07
C ALA A 65 -0.22 10.29 -16.25
N GLU A 66 -1.41 10.14 -16.84
CA GLU A 66 -1.93 11.02 -17.89
C GLU A 66 -2.55 12.34 -17.36
N ALA A 67 -3.04 12.34 -16.11
CA ALA A 67 -3.81 13.45 -15.53
C ALA A 67 -2.97 14.42 -14.69
N ILE A 68 -1.86 13.97 -14.10
CA ILE A 68 -0.98 14.83 -13.28
C ILE A 68 0.33 15.14 -14.01
N PRO A 69 0.90 16.34 -13.78
CA PRO A 69 2.24 16.65 -14.28
C PRO A 69 3.25 15.58 -13.85
N SER A 70 4.21 15.28 -14.71
CA SER A 70 5.25 14.27 -14.44
C SER A 70 6.03 14.53 -13.14
N GLU A 71 6.15 15.78 -12.74
CA GLU A 71 6.78 16.22 -11.50
C GLU A 71 6.06 15.76 -10.23
N LEU A 72 4.75 15.49 -10.32
CA LEU A 72 3.89 15.04 -9.22
C LEU A 72 3.55 13.54 -9.34
N GLU A 73 3.99 12.85 -10.38
CA GLU A 73 3.67 11.44 -10.63
C GLU A 73 4.12 10.54 -9.46
N GLU A 74 5.20 10.90 -8.78
CA GLU A 74 5.72 10.19 -7.62
C GLU A 74 4.86 10.34 -6.35
N ASP A 75 3.90 11.28 -6.32
CA ASP A 75 3.02 11.53 -5.17
C ASP A 75 1.85 10.53 -5.09
N PHE A 76 1.62 9.73 -6.14
CA PHE A 76 0.59 8.71 -6.16
C PHE A 76 1.17 7.28 -6.19
N TYR A 77 0.69 6.45 -5.27
CA TYR A 77 1.10 5.04 -5.25
C TYR A 77 0.06 4.12 -4.61
N ILE A 78 -0.22 3.01 -5.28
CA ILE A 78 -1.10 1.95 -4.77
C ILE A 78 -0.23 0.82 -4.18
N CYS A 79 -0.12 0.75 -2.84
CA CYS A 79 0.68 -0.30 -2.17
C CYS A 79 0.22 -1.71 -2.51
N SER A 80 -1.08 -1.94 -2.43
CA SER A 80 -1.76 -3.19 -2.77
C SER A 80 -3.18 -2.87 -3.22
N LEU A 81 -3.71 -3.64 -4.17
CA LEU A 81 -5.13 -3.67 -4.49
C LEU A 81 -5.49 -5.13 -4.76
N SER A 82 -5.95 -5.80 -3.71
CA SER A 82 -6.21 -7.24 -3.65
C SER A 82 -7.26 -7.48 -2.56
N SER A 83 -8.03 -8.54 -2.71
CA SER A 83 -9.02 -9.03 -1.74
C SER A 83 -8.41 -9.92 -0.66
N ASN A 84 -7.19 -10.43 -0.87
CA ASN A 84 -6.52 -11.36 0.06
C ASN A 84 -5.12 -10.92 0.51
N LYS A 85 -4.65 -9.75 0.07
CA LYS A 85 -3.36 -9.17 0.50
C LYS A 85 -3.50 -7.68 0.78
N ILE A 86 -2.90 -7.23 1.87
CA ILE A 86 -2.76 -5.82 2.20
C ILE A 86 -1.32 -5.50 2.58
N VAL A 87 -0.80 -4.36 2.10
CA VAL A 87 0.57 -3.91 2.39
C VAL A 87 0.54 -2.63 3.20
N TYR A 88 0.98 -2.74 4.47
CA TYR A 88 1.35 -1.60 5.30
C TYR A 88 2.85 -1.37 5.20
N LYS A 89 3.26 -0.21 4.71
CA LYS A 89 4.68 0.15 4.53
C LYS A 89 4.88 1.65 4.67
N GLY A 90 6.12 2.09 4.88
CA GLY A 90 6.45 3.50 4.97
C GLY A 90 7.90 3.75 5.33
N LEU A 91 8.27 5.03 5.46
CA LEU A 91 9.56 5.46 5.98
C LEU A 91 9.55 5.40 7.51
N VAL A 92 9.49 4.19 8.04
CA VAL A 92 9.33 3.92 9.47
C VAL A 92 10.32 2.85 9.90
N MET A 93 10.83 2.93 11.12
CA MET A 93 11.61 1.83 11.68
C MET A 93 10.70 0.63 11.95
N ALA A 94 11.21 -0.58 11.80
CA ALA A 94 10.40 -1.80 11.94
C ALA A 94 9.65 -1.86 13.29
N HIS A 95 10.28 -1.43 14.39
CA HIS A 95 9.66 -1.40 15.72
C HIS A 95 8.61 -0.28 15.89
N GLN A 96 8.57 0.72 15.02
CA GLN A 96 7.60 1.83 15.05
C GLN A 96 6.35 1.53 14.22
N LEU A 97 6.35 0.44 13.45
CA LEU A 97 5.31 0.18 12.45
C LEU A 97 3.93 0.00 13.10
N GLU A 98 3.86 -0.75 14.20
CA GLU A 98 2.62 -1.00 14.97
C GLU A 98 2.10 0.27 15.64
N ASP A 99 2.99 1.06 16.25
CA ASP A 99 2.65 2.34 16.86
C ASP A 99 2.15 3.37 15.83
N PHE A 100 2.75 3.38 14.63
CA PHE A 100 2.38 4.30 13.57
C PHE A 100 1.06 3.92 12.91
N TYR A 101 0.86 2.64 12.56
CA TYR A 101 -0.38 2.15 11.95
C TYR A 101 -1.29 1.50 12.98
N LYS A 102 -2.27 2.25 13.48
CA LYS A 102 -3.16 1.80 14.56
C LYS A 102 -3.92 0.50 14.25
N ASP A 103 -4.16 0.23 12.97
CA ASP A 103 -4.79 -1.02 12.52
C ASP A 103 -3.98 -2.26 12.93
N LEU A 104 -2.65 -2.17 12.96
CA LEU A 104 -1.78 -3.32 13.26
C LEU A 104 -1.82 -3.73 14.74
N GLY A 105 -2.21 -2.81 15.63
CA GLY A 105 -2.44 -3.09 17.06
C GLY A 105 -3.87 -3.53 17.37
N ASP A 106 -4.77 -3.61 16.38
CA ASP A 106 -6.15 -4.05 16.59
C ASP A 106 -6.25 -5.58 16.64
N THR A 107 -6.90 -6.12 17.67
CA THR A 107 -7.13 -7.57 17.83
C THR A 107 -7.91 -8.23 16.69
N ASN A 108 -8.66 -7.45 15.91
CA ASN A 108 -9.39 -7.90 14.73
C ASN A 108 -8.50 -7.98 13.47
N PHE A 109 -7.29 -7.40 13.49
CA PHE A 109 -6.35 -7.48 12.39
C PHE A 109 -5.61 -8.81 12.41
N GLN A 110 -6.24 -9.84 11.83
CA GLN A 110 -5.73 -11.21 11.82
C GLN A 110 -5.32 -11.62 10.41
N SER A 111 -4.26 -12.40 10.32
CA SER A 111 -3.77 -12.96 9.06
C SER A 111 -3.26 -14.38 9.27
N SER A 112 -3.38 -15.23 8.25
CA SER A 112 -2.81 -16.58 8.26
C SER A 112 -1.29 -16.59 8.15
N PHE A 113 -0.70 -15.56 7.54
CA PHE A 113 0.74 -15.32 7.51
C PHE A 113 1.05 -13.83 7.36
N SER A 114 2.28 -13.44 7.67
CA SER A 114 2.78 -12.09 7.42
C SER A 114 4.19 -12.14 6.85
N LEU A 115 4.55 -11.10 6.09
CA LEU A 115 5.90 -10.91 5.57
C LEU A 115 6.38 -9.51 6.00
N VAL A 116 7.52 -9.47 6.67
CA VAL A 116 8.14 -8.22 7.13
C VAL A 116 9.46 -8.01 6.39
N HIS A 117 9.70 -6.79 5.92
CA HIS A 117 10.94 -6.41 5.26
C HIS A 117 11.43 -5.07 5.81
N SER A 118 12.72 -5.01 6.12
CA SER A 118 13.43 -3.77 6.45
C SER A 118 14.50 -3.50 5.41
N ARG A 119 14.55 -2.27 4.91
CA ARG A 119 15.53 -1.84 3.91
C ARG A 119 16.47 -0.82 4.52
N PHE A 120 17.77 -1.07 4.44
CA PHE A 120 18.78 -0.06 4.72
C PHE A 120 19.08 0.70 3.42
N SER A 121 18.80 2.00 3.40
CA SER A 121 19.07 2.87 2.25
C SER A 121 20.37 3.63 2.48
N THR A 122 21.24 3.69 1.47
CA THR A 122 22.39 4.60 1.46
C THR A 122 22.01 6.02 1.04
N ASN A 123 20.75 6.25 0.65
CA ASN A 123 20.20 7.59 0.40
C ASN A 123 19.56 8.13 1.70
N THR A 124 19.95 9.35 2.08
CA THR A 124 19.47 10.08 3.26
C THR A 124 18.04 10.61 3.09
N LEU A 125 17.57 10.79 1.86
CA LEU A 125 16.19 11.13 1.54
C LEU A 125 15.45 9.86 1.09
N GLY A 126 14.77 9.21 2.03
CA GLY A 126 13.91 8.08 1.74
C GLY A 126 12.64 8.51 0.99
N THR A 127 12.06 7.61 0.21
CA THR A 127 10.77 7.81 -0.47
C THR A 127 9.78 6.75 0.00
N TRP A 128 8.59 7.15 0.45
CA TRP A 128 7.55 6.25 0.98
C TRP A 128 7.17 5.14 0.01
N LYS A 129 7.06 5.47 -1.29
CA LYS A 129 6.74 4.53 -2.37
C LYS A 129 7.75 3.39 -2.52
N LEU A 130 9.03 3.65 -2.26
CA LEU A 130 10.14 2.70 -2.42
C LEU A 130 10.36 1.78 -1.21
N ALA A 131 9.57 1.97 -0.15
CA ALA A 131 9.51 0.99 0.94
C ALA A 131 9.02 -0.36 0.40
N HIS A 132 9.54 -1.44 0.95
CA HIS A 132 9.10 -2.81 0.68
C HIS A 132 8.09 -3.24 1.78
N PRO A 133 7.33 -4.34 1.58
CA PRO A 133 7.34 -5.25 0.44
C PRO A 133 6.68 -4.67 -0.83
N TYR A 134 7.08 -5.17 -2.00
CA TYR A 134 6.32 -4.98 -3.23
C TYR A 134 5.25 -6.06 -3.37
N ARG A 135 4.29 -5.82 -4.26
CA ARG A 135 3.05 -6.60 -4.44
C ARG A 135 3.25 -8.11 -4.67
N PHE A 136 4.34 -8.49 -5.34
CA PHE A 136 4.67 -9.89 -5.65
C PHE A 136 6.15 -10.23 -5.46
N ALA A 137 6.94 -9.30 -4.91
CA ALA A 137 8.38 -9.45 -4.85
C ALA A 137 8.95 -8.82 -3.58
N TYR A 138 9.89 -9.55 -2.99
CA TYR A 138 10.81 -9.05 -1.98
C TYR A 138 12.21 -9.48 -2.40
N THR A 139 13.02 -8.52 -2.81
CA THR A 139 14.43 -8.77 -3.14
C THR A 139 15.27 -8.38 -1.93
N MET A 140 16.04 -9.33 -1.41
CA MET A 140 17.13 -9.05 -0.47
C MET A 140 18.39 -8.80 -1.31
N GLY A 141 18.75 -7.53 -1.54
CA GLY A 141 19.97 -7.16 -2.27
C GLY A 141 19.77 -6.15 -3.42
N LYS A 142 20.90 -5.69 -3.98
CA LYS A 142 20.94 -4.81 -5.17
C LYS A 142 20.72 -5.65 -6.42
N LEU A 143 19.80 -5.24 -7.28
CA LEU A 143 19.76 -5.72 -8.67
C LEU A 143 20.92 -5.07 -9.41
N THR A 144 22.05 -5.76 -9.55
CA THR A 144 23.08 -5.39 -10.52
C THR A 144 22.60 -5.87 -11.90
N PRO A 145 22.48 -4.98 -12.90
CA PRO A 145 22.29 -5.42 -14.27
C PRO A 145 23.47 -6.32 -14.64
N THR A 146 23.20 -7.54 -15.09
CA THR A 146 24.20 -8.33 -15.80
C THR A 146 24.46 -7.59 -17.11
N ALA A 147 25.60 -6.90 -17.18
CA ALA A 147 26.14 -6.49 -18.47
C ALA A 147 26.39 -7.77 -19.27
N GLU A 148 25.73 -7.87 -20.42
CA GLU A 148 25.96 -8.91 -21.41
C GLU A 148 27.44 -8.88 -21.82
N THR A 149 28.08 -10.05 -21.84
CA THR A 149 29.30 -10.34 -22.62
C THR A 149 28.89 -10.99 -23.92
#